data_AF-A0A379VXR2-F1
#
_entry.id   AF-A0A379VXR2-F1
#
_cell.length_a   1.000
_cell.length_b   1.000
_cell.length_c   1.000
_cell.angle_alpha   90.00
_cell.angle_beta   90.00
_cell.angle_gamma   90.00
#
_symmetry.space_group_name_H-M   'P 1'
#
loop_
_entity.id
_entity.type
_entity.pdbx_description
1 polymer ?
#
loop_
_entity_poly.entity_id
_entity_poly.type
_entity_poly.pdbx_seq_one_letter_code
_entity_poly.pdbx_strand_id
1 'polypeptide(L)'
;MKGEGKCRALDERVERFASKITDNLVVIDPKAYALDGIDDEFRWIMAPCVVSTLLVDRLAAHFEKYTGHSLDIRRYYRQFDY
;
A
#
# COMPACT_ATOMS: atom_id res chain seq x y z
N MET A 1 0.47 3.80 5.22
CA MET A 1 1.15 2.53 4.90
C MET A 1 2.38 2.44 5.79
N LYS A 2 2.67 1.26 6.35
CA LYS A 2 3.79 1.04 7.27
C LYS A 2 4.88 0.23 6.58
N GLY A 3 6.14 0.49 6.93
CA GLY A 3 7.26 -0.39 6.59
C GLY A 3 7.54 -1.42 7.68
N GLU A 4 8.38 -2.41 7.37
CA GLU A 4 9.00 -3.30 8.38
C GLU A 4 10.46 -2.93 8.69
N GLY A 5 11.02 -1.93 8.00
CA GLY A 5 12.43 -1.52 8.15
C GLY A 5 12.68 -0.50 9.26
N LYS A 6 13.89 0.07 9.26
CA LYS A 6 14.40 1.00 10.31
C LYS A 6 13.51 2.21 10.59
N CYS A 7 12.76 2.69 9.59
CA CYS A 7 11.90 3.87 9.72
C CYS A 7 10.51 3.58 10.32
N ARG A 8 10.18 2.32 10.65
CA ARG A 8 8.84 1.93 11.13
C ARG A 8 8.37 2.72 12.36
N ALA A 9 9.28 3.12 13.25
CA ALA A 9 8.95 3.94 14.42
C ALA A 9 8.30 5.29 14.05
N LEU A 10 8.61 5.83 12.87
CA LEU A 10 7.97 7.04 12.33
C LEU A 10 6.54 6.75 11.90
N ASP A 11 6.32 5.63 11.20
CA ASP A 11 4.98 5.21 10.77
C ASP A 11 4.06 4.98 11.97
N GLU A 12 4.55 4.30 13.01
CA GLU A 12 3.81 4.06 14.25
C GLU A 12 3.50 5.35 15.01
N ARG A 13 4.40 6.35 14.96
CA ARG A 13 4.14 7.67 15.53
C ARG A 13 3.00 8.37 14.80
N VAL A 14 2.98 8.33 13.47
CA VAL A 14 1.91 8.92 12.66
C VAL A 14 0.58 8.21 12.91
N GLU A 15 0.57 6.87 12.97
CA GLU A 15 -0.62 6.07 13.26
C GLU A 15 -1.24 6.42 14.64
N ARG A 16 -0.41 6.50 15.69
CA ARG A 16 -0.85 6.90 17.04
C ARG A 16 -1.40 8.33 17.11
N PHE A 17 -0.94 9.21 16.24
CA PHE A 17 -1.44 10.58 16.16
C PHE A 17 -2.75 10.63 15.35
N ALA A 18 -2.76 10.04 14.16
CA ALA A 18 -3.90 10.03 13.25
C ALA A 18 -5.15 9.41 13.89
N SER A 19 -4.99 8.29 14.61
CA SER A 19 -6.08 7.61 15.34
C SER A 19 -6.76 8.46 16.42
N LYS A 20 -6.16 9.59 16.83
CA LYS A 20 -6.77 10.50 17.81
C LYS A 20 -7.53 11.66 17.17
N ILE A 21 -7.29 11.94 15.89
CA ILE A 21 -7.79 13.16 15.21
C ILE A 21 -8.78 12.86 14.09
N THR A 22 -8.91 11.61 13.65
CA THR A 22 -9.84 11.20 12.60
C THR A 22 -10.30 9.76 12.79
N ASP A 23 -11.57 9.52 12.50
CA ASP A 23 -12.15 8.17 12.41
C ASP A 23 -12.00 7.58 10.99
N ASN A 24 -11.64 8.41 10.01
CA ASN A 24 -11.39 7.97 8.64
C ASN A 24 -9.90 7.67 8.44
N LEU A 25 -9.43 6.59 9.06
CA LEU A 25 -8.05 6.13 8.98
C LEU A 25 -7.99 4.68 8.47
N VAL A 26 -7.24 4.47 7.38
CA VAL A 26 -6.91 3.12 6.88
C VAL A 26 -5.42 2.87 7.07
N VAL A 27 -5.10 1.85 7.87
CA VAL A 27 -3.71 1.41 8.09
C VAL A 27 -3.46 0.13 7.31
N ILE A 28 -2.44 0.17 6.46
CA ILE A 28 -1.94 -1.01 5.75
C ILE A 28 -0.57 -1.34 6.35
N ASP A 29 -0.49 -2.50 7.01
CA ASP A 29 0.71 -3.01 7.66
C ASP A 29 1.11 -4.36 7.05
N PRO A 30 2.25 -4.45 6.35
CA PRO A 30 2.73 -5.71 5.79
C PRO A 30 3.01 -6.78 6.87
N LYS A 31 3.24 -6.40 8.13
CA LYS A 31 3.37 -7.37 9.26
C LYS A 31 2.09 -8.16 9.55
N ALA A 32 0.94 -7.68 9.09
CA ALA A 32 -0.33 -8.40 9.26
C ALA A 32 -0.45 -9.64 8.34
N TYR A 33 0.49 -9.83 7.42
CA TYR A 33 0.47 -10.90 6.44
C TYR A 33 1.61 -11.89 6.69
N ALA A 34 1.27 -13.18 6.69
CA ALA A 34 2.23 -14.26 6.80
C ALA A 34 3.18 -14.27 5.60
N LEU A 35 4.47 -14.48 5.86
CA LEU A 35 5.51 -14.70 4.85
C LEU A 35 6.26 -15.97 5.24
N ASP A 36 5.61 -17.11 5.01
CA ASP A 36 6.18 -18.42 5.35
C ASP A 36 7.47 -18.66 4.55
N GLY A 37 8.51 -19.15 5.23
CA GLY A 37 9.82 -19.41 4.62
C GLY A 37 10.73 -18.20 4.48
N ILE A 38 10.36 -17.04 5.03
CA ILE A 38 11.21 -15.84 5.08
C ILE A 38 11.48 -15.48 6.54
N ASP A 39 12.75 -15.49 6.93
CA ASP A 39 13.13 -15.09 8.28
C ASP A 39 12.82 -13.62 8.55
N ASP A 40 12.46 -13.31 9.80
CA ASP A 40 12.05 -11.97 10.23
C ASP A 40 13.07 -10.87 9.89
N GLU A 41 14.36 -11.20 9.88
CA GLU A 41 15.44 -10.26 9.55
C GLU A 41 15.41 -9.78 8.09
N PHE A 42 14.81 -10.55 7.18
CA PHE A 42 14.71 -10.24 5.75
C PHE A 42 13.33 -9.73 5.34
N ARG A 43 12.31 -9.84 6.21
CA ARG A 43 10.93 -9.44 5.87
C ARG A 43 10.80 -8.00 5.39
N TRP A 44 11.62 -7.08 5.90
CA TRP A 44 11.59 -5.68 5.47
C TRP A 44 11.96 -5.47 4.00
N ILE A 45 12.72 -6.40 3.41
CA ILE A 45 13.06 -6.40 1.98
C ILE A 45 11.82 -6.76 1.16
N MET A 46 10.97 -7.64 1.68
CA MET A 46 9.76 -8.14 1.02
C MET A 46 8.50 -7.32 1.31
N ALA A 47 8.52 -6.49 2.34
CA ALA A 47 7.42 -5.60 2.70
C ALA A 47 6.91 -4.75 1.52
N PRO A 48 7.76 -4.17 0.63
CA PRO A 48 7.30 -3.47 -0.57
C PRO A 48 6.52 -4.37 -1.54
N CYS A 49 6.89 -5.64 -1.70
CA CYS A 49 6.18 -6.59 -2.55
C CYS A 49 4.77 -6.86 -2.00
N VAL A 50 4.66 -7.12 -0.70
CA VAL A 50 3.36 -7.31 -0.03
C VAL A 50 2.48 -6.08 -0.22
N VAL A 51 3.02 -4.88 0.02
CA VAL A 51 2.29 -3.63 -0.13
C VAL A 51 1.89 -3.38 -1.59
N SER A 52 2.75 -3.69 -2.56
CA SER A 52 2.42 -3.58 -3.98
C SER A 52 1.24 -4.46 -4.34
N THR A 53 1.21 -5.72 -3.90
CA THR A 53 0.08 -6.62 -4.16
C THR A 53 -1.21 -6.11 -3.53
N LEU A 54 -1.15 -5.54 -2.33
CA LEU A 54 -2.34 -4.98 -1.69
C LEU A 54 -2.86 -3.74 -2.42
N LEU A 55 -1.99 -2.80 -2.78
CA LEU A 55 -2.36 -1.49 -3.29
C LEU A 55 -2.55 -1.46 -4.81
N VAL A 56 -1.54 -1.95 -5.54
CA VAL A 56 -1.45 -1.81 -7.00
C VAL A 56 -2.27 -2.90 -7.68
N ASP A 57 -2.31 -4.11 -7.12
CA ASP A 57 -3.04 -5.21 -7.75
C ASP A 57 -4.48 -5.26 -7.23
N ARG A 58 -4.65 -5.52 -5.92
CA ARG A 58 -5.98 -5.78 -5.35
C ARG A 58 -6.82 -4.51 -5.24
N LEU A 59 -6.32 -3.50 -4.54
CA LEU A 59 -7.10 -2.29 -4.26
C LEU A 59 -7.41 -1.52 -5.53
N ALA A 60 -6.45 -1.40 -6.45
CA ALA A 60 -6.68 -0.73 -7.73
C ALA A 60 -7.80 -1.40 -8.55
N ALA A 61 -7.79 -2.73 -8.68
CA ALA A 61 -8.84 -3.47 -9.38
C ALA A 61 -10.22 -3.30 -8.72
N HIS A 62 -10.26 -3.27 -7.37
CA HIS A 62 -11.51 -2.95 -6.66
C HIS A 62 -11.98 -1.52 -6.94
N PHE A 63 -11.08 -0.54 -6.90
CA PHE A 63 -11.41 0.85 -7.17
C PHE A 63 -11.92 1.05 -8.61
N GLU A 64 -11.29 0.42 -9.60
CA GLU A 64 -11.77 0.41 -10.99
C GLU A 64 -13.22 -0.06 -11.07
N LYS A 65 -13.52 -1.20 -10.44
CA LYS A 65 -14.88 -1.76 -10.41
C LYS A 65 -15.91 -0.82 -9.76
N TYR A 66 -15.57 -0.18 -8.63
CA TYR A 66 -16.53 0.64 -7.87
C TYR A 66 -16.66 2.07 -8.38
N THR A 67 -15.63 2.61 -9.03
CA THR A 67 -15.65 3.96 -9.59
C THR A 67 -16.05 4.00 -11.07
N GLY A 68 -16.01 2.85 -11.76
CA GLY A 68 -16.20 2.78 -13.21
C GLY A 68 -15.05 3.41 -14.00
N HIS A 69 -13.93 3.73 -13.34
CA HIS A 69 -12.77 4.34 -13.98
C HIS A 69 -11.72 3.29 -14.32
N SER A 70 -11.60 2.95 -15.60
CA SER A 70 -10.70 1.88 -16.02
C SER A 70 -9.23 2.23 -15.79
N LEU A 71 -8.44 1.25 -15.33
CA LEU A 71 -7.00 1.37 -15.14
C LEU A 71 -6.23 1.55 -16.44
N ASP A 72 -6.85 1.28 -17.59
CA ASP A 72 -6.26 1.47 -18.92
C ASP A 72 -6.57 2.84 -19.53
N ILE A 73 -7.53 3.59 -18.96
CA ILE A 73 -7.87 4.92 -19.49
C ILE A 73 -6.67 5.86 -19.36
N ARG A 74 -6.26 6.44 -20.48
CA ARG A 74 -5.27 7.52 -20.55
C ARG A 74 -5.89 8.67 -21.33
N ARG A 75 -5.78 9.89 -20.80
CA ARG A 75 -6.20 11.12 -21.51
C ARG A 75 -5.09 11.72 -22.36
N TYR A 76 -3.83 11.48 -22.00
CA TYR A 76 -2.66 12.10 -22.64
C TYR A 76 -1.56 11.07 -22.94
N TYR A 77 -1.17 10.26 -21.95
CA TYR A 77 -0.10 9.28 -22.11
C TYR A 77 -0.37 8.32 -23.28
N ARG A 78 0.50 8.37 -24.30
CA ARG A 78 0.40 7.61 -25.56
C ARG A 78 -0.90 7.81 -26.36
N GLN A 79 -1.57 8.96 -26.20
CA GLN A 79 -2.76 9.32 -26.99
C GLN A 79 -2.47 10.33 -28.11
N PHE A 80 -1.33 11.02 -28.03
CA PHE A 80 -0.85 12.00 -29.00
C PHE A 80 0.67 11.84 -29.17
N ASP A 81 1.21 12.32 -30.28
CA ASP A 81 2.65 12.51 -30.43
C ASP A 81 3.06 13.76 -29.64
N TYR A 82 3.82 13.55 -28.57
CA TYR A 82 4.41 14.58 -27.73
C TYR A 82 5.81 14.18 -27.26
#